data_AF-A0A966HKV1-F1
#
_entry.id   AF-A0A966HKV1-F1
#
_cell.length_a   1.000
_cell.length_b   1.000
_cell.length_c   1.000
_cell.angle_alpha   90.00
_cell.angle_beta   90.00
_cell.angle_gamma   90.00
#
_symmetry.space_group_name_H-M   'P 1'
#
loop_
_entity.id
_entity.type
_entity.pdbx_description
1 polymer ?
#
loop_
_entity_poly.entity_id
_entity_poly.type
_entity_poly.pdbx_seq_one_letter_code
_entity_poly.pdbx_strand_id
1 'polypeptide(L)'
;MKAFFISAAIFILLFSGAKAQTIGDTIISNNNKNLELKVFYFHITDRCNTCHSIEINIRKVLFENYQEEINKGIIDVYILNCELPENKDLVKKYEAYGSTTALTVFENGKEKYTEDLSSWAFQKVHKPEVFAKELKEKINLIIK
;
A
#
# COMPACT_ATOMS: atom_id res chain seq x y z
N MET A 1 -9.43 -20.46 -41.39
CA MET A 1 -10.10 -21.03 -40.21
C MET A 1 -9.11 -21.89 -39.44
N LYS A 2 -8.74 -21.47 -38.24
CA LYS A 2 -8.47 -22.28 -37.04
C LYS A 2 -7.96 -21.33 -35.96
N ALA A 3 -8.83 -21.11 -34.99
CA ALA A 3 -8.58 -20.33 -33.79
C ALA A 3 -7.55 -21.05 -32.90
N PHE A 4 -6.71 -20.26 -32.22
CA PHE A 4 -6.07 -20.65 -30.98
C PHE A 4 -6.12 -19.44 -30.03
N PHE A 5 -7.27 -19.28 -29.37
CA PHE A 5 -7.34 -18.48 -28.15
C PHE A 5 -6.90 -19.39 -27.01
N ILE A 6 -5.69 -19.19 -26.51
CA ILE A 6 -5.22 -19.85 -25.29
C ILE A 6 -5.98 -19.19 -24.14
N SER A 7 -7.05 -19.87 -23.70
CA SER A 7 -7.70 -19.62 -22.43
C SER A 7 -6.67 -19.92 -21.32
N ALA A 8 -6.13 -18.87 -20.71
CA ALA A 8 -5.42 -18.99 -19.45
C ALA A 8 -6.49 -19.27 -18.38
N ALA A 9 -6.66 -20.55 -18.03
CA ALA A 9 -7.47 -20.96 -16.89
C ALA A 9 -6.84 -20.39 -15.61
N ILE A 10 -7.45 -19.33 -15.08
CA ILE A 10 -7.15 -18.81 -13.74
C ILE A 10 -7.65 -19.87 -12.76
N PHE A 11 -6.74 -20.67 -12.23
CA PHE A 11 -7.02 -21.64 -11.17
C PHE A 11 -7.20 -20.86 -9.86
N ILE A 12 -8.44 -20.42 -9.59
CA ILE A 12 -8.80 -19.76 -8.33
C ILE A 12 -8.84 -20.85 -7.25
N LEU A 13 -7.74 -21.01 -6.52
CA LEU A 13 -7.74 -21.67 -5.22
C LEU A 13 -8.50 -20.77 -4.23
N LEU A 14 -9.80 -21.04 -4.06
CA LEU A 14 -10.61 -20.47 -2.99
C LEU A 14 -10.17 -21.08 -1.66
N PHE A 15 -9.13 -20.52 -1.06
CA PHE A 15 -8.80 -20.77 0.34
C PHE A 15 -9.72 -19.92 1.22
N SER A 16 -10.76 -20.56 1.74
CA SER A 16 -11.73 -20.02 2.70
C SER A 16 -11.08 -19.84 4.09
N GLY A 17 -10.14 -18.91 4.20
CA GLY A 17 -9.89 -18.20 5.45
C GLY A 17 -10.45 -16.80 5.26
N ALA A 18 -11.07 -16.20 6.28
CA ALA A 18 -11.41 -14.78 6.26
C ALA A 18 -10.12 -13.97 6.11
N LYS A 19 -9.66 -13.77 4.87
CA LYS A 19 -8.43 -13.03 4.60
C LYS A 19 -8.75 -11.57 4.90
N ALA A 20 -8.25 -11.08 6.02
CA ALA A 20 -8.33 -9.66 6.41
C ALA A 20 -7.66 -8.72 5.39
N GLN A 21 -6.81 -9.27 4.51
CA GLN A 21 -6.27 -8.63 3.31
C GLN A 21 -7.02 -9.15 2.07
N THR A 22 -7.41 -8.24 1.18
CA THR A 22 -8.28 -8.48 0.03
C THR A 22 -7.59 -8.22 -1.32
N ILE A 23 -8.22 -8.68 -2.41
CA ILE A 23 -7.78 -8.37 -3.77
C ILE A 23 -7.97 -6.86 -4.01
N GLY A 24 -6.90 -6.16 -4.38
CA GLY A 24 -6.89 -4.69 -4.55
C GLY A 24 -6.17 -3.94 -3.42
N ASP A 25 -5.78 -4.63 -2.35
CA ASP A 25 -5.00 -4.04 -1.25
C ASP A 25 -3.54 -3.77 -1.61
N THR A 26 -3.03 -4.51 -2.59
CA THR A 26 -1.72 -4.25 -3.18
C THR A 26 -1.93 -3.91 -4.66
N ILE A 27 -1.50 -2.71 -5.05
CA ILE A 27 -1.55 -2.22 -6.42
C ILE A 27 -0.12 -1.83 -6.80
N ILE A 28 0.48 -2.63 -7.68
CA ILE A 28 1.86 -2.44 -8.10
C ILE A 28 1.92 -2.26 -9.61
N SER A 29 2.79 -1.35 -10.03
CA SER A 29 3.24 -1.30 -11.41
C SER A 29 4.43 -2.23 -11.58
N ASN A 30 4.36 -3.10 -12.59
CA ASN A 30 5.50 -3.93 -12.97
C ASN A 30 6.59 -3.14 -13.73
N ASN A 31 6.50 -1.80 -13.77
CA ASN A 31 7.46 -0.92 -14.41
C ASN A 31 8.17 -0.03 -13.37
N ASN A 32 9.35 -0.48 -12.93
CA ASN A 32 10.20 0.23 -11.97
C ASN A 32 10.82 1.53 -12.50
N LYS A 33 10.71 1.83 -13.81
CA LYS A 33 11.31 3.03 -14.40
C LYS A 33 10.60 4.31 -13.97
N ASN A 34 9.28 4.24 -13.80
CA ASN A 34 8.45 5.39 -13.41
C ASN A 34 8.21 5.46 -11.90
N LEU A 35 8.60 4.42 -11.14
CA LEU A 35 8.31 4.32 -9.72
C LEU A 35 9.12 5.38 -8.95
N GLU A 36 8.39 6.23 -8.23
CA GLU A 36 8.95 7.26 -7.36
C GLU A 36 8.60 7.02 -5.89
N LEU A 37 7.49 6.33 -5.61
CA LEU A 37 7.01 6.12 -4.24
C LEU A 37 6.33 4.76 -4.07
N LYS A 38 6.66 4.07 -2.97
CA LYS A 38 5.84 2.99 -2.43
C LYS A 38 5.21 3.43 -1.12
N VAL A 39 3.89 3.29 -1.01
CA VAL A 39 3.14 3.57 0.20
C VAL A 39 2.75 2.26 0.88
N PHE A 40 3.21 2.07 2.10
CA PHE A 40 2.92 0.87 2.89
C PHE A 40 2.00 1.20 4.07
N TYR A 41 0.99 0.36 4.25
CA TYR A 41 0.24 0.23 5.49
C TYR A 41 0.16 -1.24 5.86
N PHE A 42 0.84 -1.60 6.94
CA PHE A 42 0.77 -2.93 7.51
C PHE A 42 -0.34 -2.99 8.57
N HIS A 43 -0.93 -4.17 8.76
CA HIS A 43 -1.92 -4.43 9.80
C HIS A 43 -1.89 -5.88 10.26
N ILE A 44 -2.59 -6.21 11.36
CA ILE A 44 -2.92 -7.59 11.73
C ILE A 44 -4.34 -7.93 11.27
N THR A 45 -4.75 -9.20 11.38
CA THR A 45 -6.11 -9.65 11.03
C THR A 45 -7.16 -8.94 11.88
N ASP A 46 -7.00 -9.00 13.20
CA ASP A 46 -7.91 -8.42 14.18
C ASP A 46 -7.46 -6.99 14.55
N ARG A 47 -8.01 -6.00 13.84
CA ARG A 47 -7.65 -4.59 13.99
C ARG A 47 -8.54 -3.90 15.03
N CYS A 48 -7.94 -3.00 15.81
CA CYS A 48 -8.71 -2.06 16.61
C CYS A 48 -9.30 -0.93 15.74
N ASN A 49 -10.27 -0.19 16.28
CA ASN A 49 -10.95 0.92 15.57
C ASN A 49 -9.97 2.00 15.06
N THR A 50 -8.91 2.26 15.82
CA THR A 50 -7.87 3.24 15.44
C THR A 50 -7.08 2.76 14.23
N CYS A 51 -6.66 1.49 14.21
CA CYS A 51 -5.98 0.91 13.05
C CYS A 51 -6.87 0.98 11.80
N HIS A 52 -8.15 0.60 11.91
CA HIS A 52 -9.10 0.73 10.81
C HIS A 52 -9.23 2.17 10.31
N SER A 53 -9.24 3.15 11.21
CA SER A 53 -9.33 4.56 10.85
C SER A 53 -8.07 5.07 10.15
N ILE A 54 -6.87 4.60 10.54
CA ILE A 54 -5.62 4.91 9.84
C ILE A 54 -5.70 4.37 8.40
N GLU A 55 -6.10 3.12 8.23
CA GLU A 55 -6.26 2.51 6.91
C GLU A 55 -7.24 3.28 6.03
N ILE A 56 -8.42 3.61 6.56
CA ILE A 56 -9.46 4.38 5.86
C ILE A 56 -8.90 5.73 5.40
N ASN A 57 -8.20 6.45 6.28
CA ASN A 57 -7.61 7.75 5.94
C ASN A 57 -6.53 7.62 4.85
N ILE A 58 -5.65 6.61 4.94
CA ILE A 58 -4.62 6.36 3.92
C ILE A 58 -5.26 6.05 2.57
N ARG A 59 -6.18 5.08 2.53
CA ARG A 59 -6.89 4.69 1.29
C ARG A 59 -7.62 5.88 0.67
N LYS A 60 -8.31 6.67 1.49
CA LYS A 60 -9.02 7.85 1.02
C LYS A 60 -8.08 8.84 0.34
N VAL A 61 -6.95 9.17 0.97
CA VAL A 61 -5.96 10.08 0.38
C VAL A 61 -5.44 9.53 -0.96
N LEU A 62 -5.03 8.25 -0.98
CA LEU A 62 -4.45 7.64 -2.17
C LEU A 62 -5.45 7.56 -3.33
N PHE A 63 -6.64 7.01 -3.11
CA PHE A 63 -7.57 6.72 -4.20
C PHE A 63 -8.39 7.93 -4.64
N GLU A 64 -8.59 8.94 -3.79
CA GLU A 64 -9.26 10.18 -4.20
C GLU A 64 -8.33 11.17 -4.90
N ASN A 65 -7.01 11.12 -4.63
CA ASN A 65 -6.08 12.19 -5.07
C ASN A 65 -4.97 11.70 -5.99
N TYR A 66 -4.65 10.40 -6.01
CA TYR A 66 -3.46 9.88 -6.69
C TYR A 66 -3.75 8.69 -7.62
N GLN A 67 -5.01 8.54 -8.05
CA GLN A 67 -5.40 7.40 -8.90
C GLN A 67 -4.65 7.41 -10.24
N GLU A 68 -4.35 8.59 -10.78
CA GLU A 68 -3.61 8.72 -12.04
C GLU A 68 -2.16 8.26 -11.90
N GLU A 69 -1.49 8.65 -10.82
CA GLU A 69 -0.12 8.29 -10.48
C GLU A 69 0.02 6.82 -10.16
N ILE A 70 -0.96 6.24 -9.46
CA ILE A 70 -1.06 4.80 -9.24
C ILE A 70 -1.20 4.07 -10.59
N ASN A 71 -2.10 4.52 -11.46
CA ASN A 71 -2.31 3.90 -12.77
C ASN A 71 -1.09 4.02 -13.70
N LYS A 72 -0.31 5.11 -13.58
CA LYS A 72 0.93 5.32 -14.33
C LYS A 72 2.14 4.58 -13.73
N GLY A 73 1.98 4.00 -12.54
CA GLY A 73 3.05 3.30 -11.83
C GLY A 73 4.09 4.22 -11.21
N ILE A 74 3.71 5.46 -10.91
CA ILE A 74 4.53 6.41 -10.15
C ILE A 74 4.46 6.06 -8.65
N ILE A 75 3.27 5.63 -8.21
CA ILE A 75 3.01 5.17 -6.84
C ILE A 75 2.58 3.71 -6.85
N ASP A 76 3.28 2.87 -6.10
CA ASP A 76 2.76 1.57 -5.69
C ASP A 76 2.11 1.65 -4.30
N VAL A 77 1.04 0.91 -4.09
CA VAL A 77 0.31 0.84 -2.81
C VAL A 77 0.37 -0.57 -2.26
N TYR A 78 0.69 -0.70 -0.98
CA TYR A 78 0.78 -1.97 -0.25
C TYR A 78 0.01 -1.87 1.06
N ILE A 79 -1.19 -2.46 1.10
CA ILE A 79 -1.94 -2.70 2.32
C ILE A 79 -1.77 -4.18 2.68
N LEU A 80 -1.01 -4.48 3.74
CA LEU A 80 -0.49 -5.84 4.00
C LEU A 80 -0.82 -6.33 5.40
N ASN A 81 -1.32 -7.56 5.49
CA ASN A 81 -1.46 -8.25 6.76
C ASN A 81 -0.12 -8.88 7.18
N CYS A 82 0.43 -8.46 8.31
CA CYS A 82 1.70 -8.94 8.85
C CYS A 82 1.73 -10.44 9.18
N GLU A 83 0.56 -11.01 9.47
CA GLU A 83 0.44 -12.40 9.92
C GLU A 83 0.47 -13.39 8.75
N LEU A 84 0.31 -12.89 7.52
CA LEU A 84 0.33 -13.71 6.32
C LEU A 84 1.77 -14.08 5.93
N PRO A 85 2.09 -15.39 5.77
CA PRO A 85 3.44 -15.83 5.42
C PRO A 85 4.02 -15.21 4.15
N GLU A 86 3.17 -14.91 3.17
CA GLU A 86 3.54 -14.26 1.91
C GLU A 86 4.13 -12.85 2.10
N ASN A 87 3.85 -12.18 3.21
CA ASN A 87 4.31 -10.82 3.49
C ASN A 87 5.59 -10.77 4.36
N LYS A 88 6.10 -11.91 4.82
CA LYS A 88 7.18 -11.99 5.84
C LYS A 88 8.43 -11.18 5.52
N ASP A 89 8.87 -11.16 4.27
CA ASP A 89 10.08 -10.42 3.90
C ASP A 89 9.89 -8.91 4.02
N LEU A 90 8.73 -8.40 3.62
CA LEU A 90 8.37 -6.99 3.79
C LEU A 90 8.14 -6.67 5.28
N VAL A 91 7.43 -7.53 6.01
CA VAL A 91 7.22 -7.37 7.46
C VAL A 91 8.57 -7.25 8.18
N LYS A 92 9.54 -8.10 7.84
CA LYS A 92 10.89 -8.04 8.40
C LYS A 92 11.63 -6.75 7.99
N LYS A 93 11.56 -6.36 6.72
CA LYS A 93 12.23 -5.15 6.20
C LYS A 93 11.75 -3.88 6.91
N TYR A 94 10.44 -3.77 7.13
CA TYR A 94 9.82 -2.59 7.74
C TYR A 94 9.62 -2.74 9.26
N GLU A 95 10.14 -3.81 9.86
CA GLU A 95 9.95 -4.15 11.28
C GLU A 95 8.48 -4.06 11.71
N ALA A 96 7.56 -4.43 10.82
CA ALA A 96 6.13 -4.26 11.02
C ALA A 96 5.60 -5.28 12.05
N TYR A 97 4.84 -4.80 13.03
CA TYR A 97 4.25 -5.64 14.08
C TYR A 97 2.73 -5.41 14.24
N GLY A 98 2.14 -4.63 13.34
CA GLY A 98 0.73 -4.25 13.36
C GLY A 98 0.49 -3.05 12.46
N SER A 99 -0.19 -2.03 12.97
CA SER A 99 -0.42 -0.77 12.26
C SER A 99 0.89 0.01 12.09
N THR A 100 1.58 -0.28 11.00
CA THR A 100 2.85 0.36 10.62
C THR A 100 2.65 1.05 9.27
N THR A 101 2.94 2.35 9.21
CA THR A 101 2.80 3.15 7.98
C THR A 101 4.16 3.62 7.52
N ALA A 102 4.51 3.43 6.25
CA ALA A 102 5.80 3.87 5.73
C ALA A 102 5.69 4.41 4.29
N LEU A 103 6.56 5.37 3.97
CA LEU A 103 6.79 5.85 2.61
C LEU A 103 8.20 5.47 2.19
N THR A 104 8.35 4.70 1.12
CA THR A 104 9.65 4.35 0.56
C THR A 104 9.85 5.04 -0.77
N VAL A 105 10.86 5.91 -0.83
CA VAL A 105 11.16 6.74 -1.99
C VAL A 105 12.09 6.00 -2.95
N PHE A 106 11.76 6.08 -4.22
CA PHE A 106 12.55 5.54 -5.33
C PHE A 106 13.02 6.67 -6.23
N GLU A 107 14.23 6.55 -6.76
CA GLU A 107 14.73 7.43 -7.81
C GLU A 107 15.58 6.59 -8.77
N ASN A 108 15.29 6.71 -10.06
CA ASN A 108 15.93 5.93 -11.13
C ASN A 108 15.84 4.41 -10.88
N GLY A 109 14.66 3.94 -10.44
CA GLY A 109 14.38 2.52 -10.19
C GLY A 109 15.11 1.92 -8.98
N LYS A 110 15.72 2.75 -8.14
CA LYS A 110 16.41 2.32 -6.92
C LYS A 110 15.78 2.96 -5.69
N GLU A 111 15.62 2.17 -4.65
CA GLU A 111 15.22 2.66 -3.34
C GLU A 111 16.27 3.63 -2.78
N LYS A 112 15.81 4.76 -2.27
CA LYS A 112 16.66 5.81 -1.70
C LYS A 112 16.60 5.82 -0.19
N TYR A 113 15.40 5.96 0.36
CA TYR A 113 15.16 5.96 1.79
C TYR A 113 13.72 5.54 2.09
N THR A 114 13.49 5.18 3.35
CA THR A 114 12.16 4.91 3.89
C THR A 114 11.91 5.85 5.07
N GLU A 115 10.75 6.50 5.07
CA GLU A 115 10.24 7.27 6.20
C GLU A 115 9.18 6.43 6.93
N ASP A 116 9.38 6.18 8.23
CA ASP A 116 8.36 5.60 9.11
C ASP A 116 7.39 6.71 9.57
N LEU A 117 6.13 6.54 9.23
CA LEU A 117 5.04 7.45 9.55
C LEU A 117 4.09 6.90 10.61
N SER A 118 4.40 5.79 11.26
CA SER A 118 3.51 5.12 12.21
C SER A 118 3.11 6.04 13.36
N SER A 119 4.10 6.67 14.02
CA SER A 119 3.83 7.63 15.11
C SER A 119 2.98 8.82 14.65
N TRP A 120 3.28 9.35 13.46
CA TRP A 120 2.50 10.43 12.87
C TRP A 120 1.06 9.99 12.58
N ALA A 121 0.87 8.80 12.00
CA ALA A 121 -0.45 8.29 11.65
C ALA A 121 -1.34 8.15 12.89
N PHE A 122 -0.80 7.59 13.98
CA PHE A 122 -1.51 7.50 15.26
C PHE A 122 -1.84 8.87 15.87
N GLN A 123 -0.94 9.85 15.76
CA GLN A 123 -1.21 11.20 16.27
C GLN A 123 -2.30 11.94 15.47
N LYS A 124 -2.39 11.67 14.15
CA LYS A 124 -3.26 12.43 13.24
C LYS A 124 -4.57 11.74 12.90
N VAL A 125 -4.73 10.44 13.19
CA VAL A 125 -5.90 9.63 12.77
C VAL A 125 -7.26 10.26 13.11
N HIS A 126 -7.38 10.91 14.27
CA HIS A 126 -8.63 11.54 14.73
C HIS A 126 -8.85 12.95 14.16
N LYS A 127 -7.98 13.42 13.26
CA LYS A 127 -8.06 14.71 12.57
C LYS A 127 -7.97 14.46 11.05
N PRO A 128 -9.00 13.88 10.41
CA PRO A 128 -8.92 13.38 9.04
C PRO A 128 -8.52 14.45 8.02
N GLU A 129 -8.97 15.70 8.19
CA GLU A 129 -8.57 16.80 7.31
C GLU A 129 -7.08 17.13 7.42
N VAL A 130 -6.53 17.13 8.64
CA VAL A 130 -5.09 17.35 8.89
C VAL A 130 -4.27 16.17 8.39
N PHE A 131 -4.73 14.95 8.65
CA PHE A 131 -4.12 13.72 8.14
C PHE A 131 -4.02 13.77 6.61
N ALA A 132 -5.12 14.09 5.93
CA ALA A 132 -5.18 14.16 4.48
C ALA A 132 -4.28 15.27 3.93
N LYS A 133 -4.32 16.46 4.52
CA LYS A 133 -3.45 17.57 4.12
C LYS A 133 -1.97 17.20 4.22
N GLU A 134 -1.53 16.77 5.40
CA GLU A 134 -0.11 16.48 5.67
C GLU A 134 0.40 15.28 4.87
N LEU A 135 -0.42 14.23 4.67
CA LEU A 135 0.00 13.10 3.81
C LEU A 135 0.15 13.52 2.36
N LYS A 136 -0.76 14.34 1.83
CA LYS A 136 -0.63 14.87 0.46
C LYS A 136 0.61 15.74 0.31
N GLU A 137 0.90 16.60 1.29
CA GLU A 137 2.12 17.41 1.29
C GLU A 137 3.36 16.52 1.22
N LYS A 138 3.43 15.46 2.04
CA LYS A 138 4.53 14.48 1.99
C LYS A 138 4.65 13.80 0.63
N ILE A 139 3.54 13.30 0.09
CA ILE A 139 3.53 12.60 -1.21
C ILE A 139 3.96 13.55 -2.34
N ASN A 140 3.42 14.77 -2.39
CA ASN A 140 3.72 15.76 -3.44
C ASN A 140 5.16 16.31 -3.38
N LEU A 141 5.84 16.19 -2.24
CA LEU A 141 7.27 16.50 -2.15
C LEU A 141 8.14 15.39 -2.75
N ILE A 142 7.62 14.18 -2.84
CA ILE A 142 8.33 12.99 -3.33
C ILE A 142 8.11 12.84 -4.83
N ILE A 143 6.85 12.85 -5.25
CA ILE A 143 6.47 12.64 -6.65
C ILE A 143 6.59 13.93 -7.45
N LYS A 144 7.21 13.87 -8.63
CA LYS A 144 7.48 15.05 -9.49
C LYS A 144 6.39 15.35 -10.51
#